data_AF-A0A562IFU1-F1
#
_entry.id   AF-A0A562IFU1-F1
#
_cell.length_a   1.000
_cell.length_b   1.000
_cell.length_c   1.000
_cell.angle_alpha   90.00
_cell.angle_beta   90.00
_cell.angle_gamma   90.00
#
_symmetry.space_group_name_H-M   'P 1'
#
loop_
_entity.id
_entity.type
_entity.pdbx_description
1 polymer ?
#
loop_
_entity_poly.entity_id
_entity_poly.type
_entity_poly.pdbx_seq_one_letter_code
_entity_poly.pdbx_strand_id
1 'polypeptide(L)'
;MGQDVGVRTFSREDRARYREKVRRCLDVFAEMLRESRFDVERPMTGLEIELNLVDEDSMPAMRNADVLTAIADPSFQTELGQFNVEINVTPRRLAGTGTAEFEEHVRASLNAAEAKAQDVGAHMVMIGILPTLRPEHLTAAALSANPRYELLNEQIFAARGEDLRISISGVERLAVTADTITPEAACTSTQFHLQVSPAQFADYWNAAQAIAGVQVALGANSPLFFGRELWRETRIPLFQQATDTRPEEIKAQGVRPRVWFGERWITTVFDLFEENVRYFPALLPVCDPEDPAEALARGDVPKLAELRLHNGTVYRWNRPVYDVLRAARTCGWRTGCCPPARRCSTRSPTAPSTSGWSGPWPSRTGRCGRRCRSAPPRRTSPAAPGTASTPRCSGRAWDTCRSPNWCCAGCCRWPTTDWTVGAWTRPSGTDCSASSSTAA
;
A
#
# COMPACT_ATOMS: atom_id res chain seq x y z
N MET A 1 4.14 7.74 -9.55
CA MET A 1 3.51 8.26 -8.32
C MET A 1 4.03 9.67 -8.04
N GLY A 2 3.31 10.50 -7.26
CA GLY A 2 3.71 11.86 -6.82
C GLY A 2 3.94 12.93 -7.92
N GLN A 3 3.18 14.03 -7.92
CA GLN A 3 3.54 15.21 -8.74
C GLN A 3 4.41 16.17 -7.91
N ASP A 4 5.53 16.64 -8.43
CA ASP A 4 6.33 17.68 -7.73
C ASP A 4 5.52 18.96 -7.56
N VAL A 5 5.53 19.50 -6.35
CA VAL A 5 4.84 20.74 -6.00
C VAL A 5 5.83 21.64 -5.27
N GLY A 6 6.00 22.87 -5.72
CA GLY A 6 6.82 23.88 -5.03
C GLY A 6 6.15 24.40 -3.75
N VAL A 7 6.94 24.87 -2.79
CA VAL A 7 6.44 25.48 -1.53
C VAL A 7 5.52 26.65 -1.84
N ARG A 8 4.28 26.61 -1.34
CA ARG A 8 3.28 27.65 -1.60
C ARG A 8 2.25 27.72 -0.47
N THR A 9 2.02 28.93 0.05
CA THR A 9 0.84 29.22 0.87
C THR A 9 -0.40 29.33 -0.02
N PHE A 10 -1.46 28.60 0.32
CA PHE A 10 -2.68 28.57 -0.50
C PHE A 10 -3.74 29.53 0.04
N SER A 11 -4.18 30.44 -0.81
CA SER A 11 -5.26 31.38 -0.50
C SER A 11 -6.64 30.70 -0.53
N ARG A 12 -7.66 31.41 -0.03
CA ARG A 12 -9.07 30.98 -0.15
C ARG A 12 -9.51 30.90 -1.62
N GLU A 13 -9.02 31.81 -2.46
CA GLU A 13 -9.29 31.85 -3.88
C GLU A 13 -8.66 30.65 -4.60
N ASP A 14 -7.42 30.28 -4.28
CA ASP A 14 -6.76 29.10 -4.84
C ASP A 14 -7.59 27.83 -4.58
N ARG A 15 -8.14 27.69 -3.36
CA ARG A 15 -8.99 26.55 -2.99
C ARG A 15 -10.32 26.54 -3.75
N ALA A 16 -10.93 27.70 -3.97
CA ALA A 16 -12.17 27.81 -4.75
C ALA A 16 -11.93 27.43 -6.22
N ARG A 17 -10.89 28.01 -6.84
CA ARG A 17 -10.49 27.71 -8.21
C ARG A 17 -10.13 26.24 -8.41
N TYR A 18 -9.36 25.65 -7.48
CA TYR A 18 -9.03 24.23 -7.55
C TYR A 18 -10.26 23.34 -7.46
N ARG A 19 -11.23 23.68 -6.60
CA ARG A 19 -12.49 22.92 -6.47
C ARG A 19 -13.28 22.92 -7.78
N GLU A 20 -13.40 24.07 -8.42
CA GLU A 20 -14.06 24.19 -9.73
C GLU A 20 -13.32 23.35 -10.78
N LYS A 21 -11.99 23.46 -10.81
CA LYS A 21 -11.17 22.76 -11.79
C LYS A 21 -11.14 21.24 -11.61
N VAL A 22 -11.11 20.74 -10.37
CA VAL A 22 -11.25 19.30 -10.07
C VAL A 22 -12.60 18.76 -10.55
N ARG A 23 -13.69 19.50 -10.33
CA ARG A 23 -15.02 19.09 -10.81
C ARG A 23 -15.07 19.03 -12.33
N ARG A 24 -14.51 20.04 -13.00
CA ARG A 24 -14.37 20.03 -14.47
C ARG A 24 -13.54 18.84 -14.96
N CYS A 25 -12.44 18.49 -14.26
CA CYS A 25 -11.67 17.29 -14.58
C CYS A 25 -12.51 16.01 -14.42
N LEU A 26 -13.36 15.94 -13.38
CA LEU A 26 -14.25 14.80 -13.17
C LEU A 26 -15.32 14.68 -14.27
N ASP A 27 -15.88 15.80 -14.72
CA ASP A 27 -16.87 15.82 -15.81
C ASP A 27 -16.24 15.36 -17.13
N VAL A 28 -15.06 15.89 -17.47
CA VAL A 28 -14.27 15.47 -18.64
C VAL A 28 -13.90 13.99 -18.53
N PHE A 29 -13.53 13.53 -17.33
CA PHE A 29 -13.22 12.14 -17.10
C PHE A 29 -14.44 11.22 -17.35
N ALA A 30 -15.64 11.64 -16.94
CA ALA A 30 -16.88 10.92 -17.24
C ALA A 30 -17.16 10.83 -18.75
N GLU A 31 -16.88 11.91 -19.49
CA GLU A 31 -16.99 11.93 -20.96
C GLU A 31 -16.01 10.96 -21.62
N MET A 32 -14.74 10.98 -21.21
CA MET A 32 -13.73 10.05 -21.70
C MET A 32 -14.12 8.58 -21.49
N LEU A 33 -14.72 8.25 -20.34
CA LEU A 33 -15.21 6.91 -20.04
C LEU A 33 -16.36 6.50 -20.98
N ARG A 34 -17.26 7.42 -21.32
CA ARG A 34 -18.36 7.15 -22.28
C ARG A 34 -17.85 6.95 -23.70
N GLU A 35 -16.83 7.71 -24.10
CA GLU A 35 -16.23 7.64 -25.45
C GLU A 35 -15.19 6.52 -25.61
N SER A 36 -14.88 5.77 -24.55
CA SER A 36 -13.94 4.63 -24.57
C SER A 36 -12.54 4.96 -25.12
N ARG A 37 -11.99 6.15 -24.84
CA ARG A 37 -10.66 6.57 -25.33
C ARG A 37 -9.46 5.92 -24.60
N PHE A 38 -9.61 4.68 -24.13
CA PHE A 38 -8.61 3.97 -23.33
C PHE A 38 -7.97 2.83 -24.13
N ASP A 39 -6.66 2.68 -24.03
CA ASP A 39 -5.95 1.52 -24.59
C ASP A 39 -5.93 0.38 -23.59
N VAL A 40 -6.47 -0.74 -24.04
CA VAL A 40 -6.75 -1.91 -23.21
C VAL A 40 -6.32 -3.21 -23.90
N GLU A 41 -5.74 -3.13 -25.11
CA GLU A 41 -5.43 -4.33 -25.90
C GLU A 41 -4.23 -5.12 -25.36
N ARG A 42 -3.36 -4.44 -24.60
CA ARG A 42 -2.12 -5.01 -24.06
C ARG A 42 -1.97 -4.65 -22.59
N PRO A 43 -2.64 -5.35 -21.67
CA PRO A 43 -2.58 -5.03 -20.26
C PRO A 43 -1.15 -5.19 -19.74
N MET A 44 -0.64 -4.11 -19.15
CA MET A 44 0.66 -4.04 -18.51
C MET A 44 0.51 -4.15 -16.98
N THR A 45 1.55 -4.66 -16.33
CA THR A 45 1.70 -4.68 -14.87
C THR A 45 2.96 -3.93 -14.49
N GLY A 46 2.81 -2.87 -13.70
CA GLY A 46 3.91 -2.22 -12.98
C GLY A 46 4.10 -2.82 -11.60
N LEU A 47 5.26 -2.54 -11.01
CA LEU A 47 5.59 -2.88 -9.62
C LEU A 47 6.34 -1.71 -9.01
N GLU A 48 5.94 -1.31 -7.82
CA GLU A 48 6.62 -0.33 -6.98
C GLU A 48 7.04 -1.03 -5.68
N ILE A 49 8.27 -0.79 -5.25
CA ILE A 49 8.82 -1.37 -4.01
C ILE A 49 9.52 -0.25 -3.25
N GLU A 50 9.10 -0.03 -2.02
CA GLU A 50 9.76 0.86 -1.09
C GLU A 50 10.73 0.05 -0.21
N LEU A 51 11.90 0.62 0.03
CA LEU A 51 13.03 -0.01 0.70
C LEU A 51 13.46 0.90 1.85
N ASN A 52 13.82 0.31 2.98
CA ASN A 52 14.49 1.05 4.04
C ASN A 52 16.00 0.99 3.84
N LEU A 53 16.69 2.04 4.27
CA LEU A 53 18.14 2.14 4.31
C LEU A 53 18.62 1.94 5.74
N VAL A 54 19.61 1.08 5.93
CA VAL A 54 20.28 0.87 7.22
C VAL A 54 21.79 0.97 7.08
N ASP A 55 22.48 1.32 8.17
CA ASP A 55 23.94 1.28 8.25
C ASP A 55 24.47 -0.12 8.64
N GLU A 56 25.78 -0.21 8.90
CA GLU A 56 26.45 -1.45 9.30
C GLU A 56 25.92 -2.04 10.63
N ASP A 57 25.40 -1.18 11.52
CA ASP A 57 24.78 -1.56 12.80
C ASP A 57 23.28 -1.87 12.67
N SER A 58 22.75 -1.89 11.44
CA SER A 58 21.32 -2.05 11.13
C SER A 58 20.44 -0.93 11.69
N MET A 59 21.03 0.25 11.97
CA MET A 59 20.29 1.45 12.37
C MET A 59 19.80 2.20 11.11
N PRO A 60 18.67 2.94 11.18
CA PRO A 60 18.16 3.67 10.03
C PRO A 60 19.19 4.67 9.49
N ALA A 61 19.53 4.58 8.20
CA ALA A 61 20.50 5.46 7.56
C ALA A 61 19.80 6.59 6.78
N MET A 62 19.94 7.84 7.25
CA MET A 62 19.36 9.04 6.61
C MET A 62 20.16 9.46 5.36
N ARG A 63 20.25 8.58 4.37
CA ARG A 63 21.18 8.70 3.23
C ARG A 63 20.53 8.47 1.87
N ASN A 64 19.22 8.64 1.73
CA ASN A 64 18.56 8.37 0.45
C ASN A 64 19.11 9.21 -0.71
N ALA A 65 19.43 10.49 -0.51
CA ALA A 65 20.02 11.32 -1.56
C ALA A 65 21.38 10.79 -2.03
N ASP A 66 22.25 10.38 -1.10
CA ASP A 66 23.55 9.78 -1.41
C ASP A 66 23.38 8.46 -2.17
N VAL A 67 22.49 7.60 -1.68
CA VAL A 67 22.19 6.29 -2.27
C VAL A 67 21.62 6.45 -3.68
N LEU A 68 20.65 7.35 -3.89
CA LEU A 68 20.07 7.62 -5.21
C LEU A 68 21.10 8.19 -6.18
N THR A 69 22.00 9.05 -5.69
CA THR A 69 23.12 9.57 -6.49
C THR A 69 24.08 8.45 -6.91
N ALA A 70 24.38 7.52 -6.01
CA ALA A 70 25.25 6.37 -6.29
C ALA A 70 24.60 5.35 -7.24
N ILE A 71 23.30 5.11 -7.10
CA ILE A 71 22.53 4.22 -8.00
C ILE A 71 22.42 4.84 -9.40
N ALA A 72 22.15 6.15 -9.50
CA ALA A 72 22.04 6.90 -10.74
C ALA A 72 21.05 6.31 -11.77
N ASP A 73 19.96 5.69 -11.28
CA ASP A 73 18.90 5.10 -12.11
C ASP A 73 17.58 5.85 -11.88
N PRO A 74 16.94 6.40 -12.94
CA PRO A 74 15.71 7.17 -12.81
C PRO A 74 14.49 6.36 -12.37
N SER A 75 14.58 5.02 -12.31
CA SER A 75 13.54 4.19 -11.71
C SER A 75 13.53 4.30 -10.19
N PHE A 76 14.62 4.75 -9.57
CA PHE A 76 14.70 4.98 -8.13
C PHE A 76 14.43 6.44 -7.79
N GLN A 77 13.67 6.66 -6.71
CA GLN A 77 13.32 7.99 -6.23
C GLN A 77 13.29 8.05 -4.70
N THR A 78 13.25 9.27 -4.17
CA THR A 78 13.09 9.51 -2.73
C THR A 78 11.70 9.10 -2.27
N GLU A 79 11.59 8.64 -1.03
CA GLU A 79 10.33 8.53 -0.31
C GLU A 79 10.20 9.60 0.79
N LEU A 80 9.11 9.60 1.57
CA LEU A 80 8.88 10.60 2.63
C LEU A 80 10.09 10.76 3.57
N GLY A 81 10.67 9.65 4.01
CA GLY A 81 11.82 9.62 4.92
C GLY A 81 13.17 9.55 4.20
N GLN A 82 14.18 10.23 4.75
CA GLN A 82 15.57 10.16 4.29
C GLN A 82 16.19 8.77 4.40
N PHE A 83 15.56 7.87 5.16
CA PHE A 83 15.93 6.47 5.30
C PHE A 83 15.14 5.55 4.35
N ASN A 84 14.41 6.10 3.38
CA ASN A 84 13.66 5.32 2.40
C ASN A 84 13.96 5.73 0.96
N VAL A 85 13.89 4.73 0.08
CA VAL A 85 13.91 4.88 -1.38
C VAL A 85 12.82 4.00 -1.98
N GLU A 86 12.29 4.39 -3.13
CA GLU A 86 11.32 3.61 -3.90
C GLU A 86 11.89 3.29 -5.28
N ILE A 87 11.68 2.06 -5.77
CA ILE A 87 11.88 1.69 -7.18
C ILE A 87 10.53 1.57 -7.89
N ASN A 88 10.38 2.26 -9.02
CA ASN A 88 9.28 2.15 -9.96
C ASN A 88 9.70 1.26 -11.14
N VAL A 89 9.36 -0.02 -11.08
CA VAL A 89 9.75 -0.99 -12.10
C VAL A 89 8.94 -0.74 -13.37
N THR A 90 9.64 -0.69 -14.51
CA THR A 90 9.03 -0.49 -15.82
C THR A 90 7.91 -1.52 -16.06
N PRO A 91 6.70 -1.10 -16.46
CA PRO A 91 5.59 -2.01 -16.67
C PRO A 91 5.90 -3.10 -17.71
N ARG A 92 5.44 -4.33 -17.46
CA ARG A 92 5.62 -5.48 -18.35
C ARG A 92 4.34 -6.29 -18.51
N ARG A 93 4.29 -7.12 -19.56
CA ARG A 93 3.20 -8.10 -19.73
C ARG A 93 3.53 -9.35 -18.92
N LEU A 94 2.56 -9.87 -18.17
CA LEU A 94 2.71 -11.10 -17.38
C LEU A 94 2.19 -12.36 -18.11
N ALA A 95 2.35 -12.42 -19.42
CA ALA A 95 1.93 -13.58 -20.23
C ALA A 95 3.11 -14.54 -20.45
N GLY A 96 2.85 -15.86 -20.52
CA GLY A 96 3.88 -16.87 -20.76
C GLY A 96 4.93 -16.90 -19.64
N THR A 97 6.20 -16.70 -19.99
CA THR A 97 7.34 -16.59 -19.04
C THR A 97 7.44 -15.23 -18.35
N GLY A 98 6.53 -14.29 -18.65
CA GLY A 98 6.62 -12.90 -18.21
C GLY A 98 6.71 -12.70 -16.70
N THR A 99 6.14 -13.58 -15.87
CA THR A 99 6.29 -13.49 -14.40
C THR A 99 7.71 -13.82 -13.94
N ALA A 100 8.34 -14.85 -14.50
CA ALA A 100 9.72 -15.22 -14.16
C ALA A 100 10.71 -14.16 -14.65
N GLU A 101 10.53 -13.67 -15.88
CA GLU A 101 11.33 -12.58 -16.44
C GLU A 101 11.18 -11.28 -15.62
N PHE A 102 9.98 -11.03 -15.10
CA PHE A 102 9.75 -9.87 -14.24
C PHE A 102 10.47 -10.00 -12.91
N GLU A 103 10.44 -11.18 -12.27
CA GLU A 103 11.21 -11.45 -11.05
C GLU A 103 12.71 -11.28 -11.28
N GLU A 104 13.26 -11.90 -12.34
CA GLU A 104 14.67 -11.81 -12.69
C GLU A 104 15.11 -10.36 -12.88
N HIS A 105 14.30 -9.57 -13.60
CA HIS A 105 14.57 -8.16 -13.82
C HIS A 105 14.57 -7.35 -12.52
N VAL A 106 13.55 -7.53 -11.67
CA VAL A 106 13.45 -6.84 -10.37
C VAL A 106 14.64 -7.20 -9.49
N ARG A 107 14.98 -8.50 -9.41
CA ARG A 107 16.13 -8.98 -8.63
C ARG A 107 17.44 -8.40 -9.11
N ALA A 108 17.65 -8.33 -10.43
CA ALA A 108 18.85 -7.73 -11.01
C ALA A 108 18.98 -6.25 -10.65
N SER A 109 17.90 -5.47 -10.80
CA SER A 109 17.88 -4.05 -10.42
C SER A 109 18.15 -3.83 -8.93
N LEU A 110 17.51 -4.60 -8.05
CA LEU A 110 17.72 -4.48 -6.61
C LEU A 110 19.14 -4.86 -6.19
N ASN A 111 19.72 -5.92 -6.76
CA ASN A 111 21.08 -6.33 -6.44
C ASN A 111 22.12 -5.30 -6.93
N ALA A 112 21.91 -4.71 -8.11
CA ALA A 112 22.78 -3.67 -8.64
C ALA A 112 22.73 -2.41 -7.76
N ALA A 113 21.52 -2.00 -7.36
CA ALA A 113 21.32 -0.88 -6.47
C ALA A 113 21.91 -1.13 -5.07
N GLU A 114 21.86 -2.35 -4.55
CA GLU A 114 22.43 -2.70 -3.25
C GLU A 114 23.96 -2.55 -3.26
N ALA A 115 24.62 -3.02 -4.33
CA ALA A 115 26.06 -2.83 -4.46
C ALA A 115 26.44 -1.34 -4.47
N LYS A 116 25.60 -0.47 -5.03
CA LYS A 116 25.80 0.99 -5.05
C LYS A 116 25.48 1.68 -3.73
N ALA A 117 24.47 1.20 -3.01
CA ALA A 117 24.17 1.69 -1.66
C ALA A 117 25.35 1.40 -0.70
N GLN A 118 25.99 0.23 -0.84
CA GLN A 118 27.16 -0.15 -0.04
C GLN A 118 28.35 0.78 -0.24
N ASP A 119 28.58 1.27 -1.47
CA ASP A 119 29.65 2.24 -1.77
C ASP A 119 29.50 3.54 -0.93
N VAL A 120 28.29 3.82 -0.45
CA VAL A 120 27.97 4.95 0.44
C VAL A 120 27.52 4.48 1.83
N GLY A 121 27.98 3.32 2.30
CA GLY A 121 27.76 2.86 3.68
C GLY A 121 26.29 2.68 4.08
N ALA A 122 25.44 2.27 3.12
CA ALA A 122 24.04 1.96 3.37
C ALA A 122 23.66 0.60 2.76
N HIS A 123 22.69 -0.07 3.38
CA HIS A 123 22.11 -1.33 2.93
C HIS A 123 20.60 -1.19 2.75
N MET A 124 20.06 -1.78 1.69
CA MET A 124 18.62 -1.78 1.42
C MET A 124 17.92 -2.99 2.05
N VAL A 125 16.83 -2.73 2.76
CA VAL A 125 16.04 -3.74 3.48
C VAL A 125 14.56 -3.67 3.10
N MET A 126 14.04 -4.80 2.60
CA MET A 126 12.62 -5.02 2.32
C MET A 126 11.88 -5.50 3.58
N ILE A 127 11.43 -4.56 4.41
CA ILE A 127 10.61 -4.84 5.61
C ILE A 127 9.60 -3.73 5.86
N GLY A 128 8.36 -4.08 6.22
CA GLY A 128 7.28 -3.09 6.34
C GLY A 128 7.58 -1.97 7.34
N ILE A 129 8.19 -2.27 8.48
CA ILE A 129 8.70 -1.27 9.44
C ILE A 129 10.06 -1.75 9.95
N LEU A 130 11.07 -0.89 9.96
CA LEU A 130 12.36 -1.17 10.60
C LEU A 130 12.19 -1.31 12.13
N PRO A 131 12.54 -2.46 12.74
CA PRO A 131 12.42 -2.65 14.19
C PRO A 131 13.34 -1.75 15.02
N THR A 132 14.42 -1.28 14.40
CA THR A 132 15.43 -0.37 14.97
C THR A 132 14.99 1.08 14.96
N LEU A 133 13.87 1.43 14.32
CA LEU A 133 13.31 2.78 14.41
C LEU A 133 12.98 3.14 15.87
N ARG A 134 13.24 4.41 16.18
CA ARG A 134 13.07 5.05 17.49
C ARG A 134 12.54 6.47 17.26
N PRO A 135 11.91 7.10 18.27
CA PRO A 135 11.32 8.42 18.10
C PRO A 135 12.28 9.47 17.53
N GLU A 136 13.55 9.45 17.94
CA GLU A 136 14.60 10.33 17.46
C GLU A 136 14.89 10.23 15.95
N HIS A 137 14.55 9.09 15.33
CA HIS A 137 14.70 8.89 13.88
C HIS A 137 13.52 9.43 13.07
N LEU A 138 12.38 9.78 13.69
CA LEU A 138 11.15 10.18 13.01
C LEU A 138 10.76 11.62 13.35
N THR A 139 11.71 12.54 13.15
CA THR A 139 11.54 13.99 13.36
C THR A 139 11.37 14.72 12.02
N ALA A 140 11.14 16.04 12.06
CA ALA A 140 11.12 16.87 10.84
C ALA A 140 12.43 16.77 10.04
N ALA A 141 13.57 16.62 10.74
CA ALA A 141 14.88 16.52 10.12
C ALA A 141 15.10 15.22 9.33
N ALA A 142 14.23 14.22 9.51
CA ALA A 142 14.27 12.97 8.76
C ALA A 142 13.41 13.01 7.48
N LEU A 143 12.68 14.11 7.22
CA LEU A 143 11.95 14.27 5.95
C LEU A 143 12.93 14.44 4.79
N SER A 144 12.66 13.75 3.69
CA SER A 144 13.44 13.92 2.46
C SER A 144 13.39 15.35 1.94
N ALA A 145 14.48 15.78 1.31
CA ALA A 145 14.63 17.12 0.73
C ALA A 145 13.83 17.29 -0.58
N ASN A 146 12.53 16.96 -0.57
CA ASN A 146 11.57 17.29 -1.62
C ASN A 146 10.52 18.25 -1.04
N PRO A 147 10.36 19.47 -1.59
CA PRO A 147 9.39 20.47 -1.13
C PRO A 147 7.96 19.96 -0.98
N ARG A 148 7.59 18.92 -1.75
CA ARG A 148 6.28 18.27 -1.66
C ARG A 148 6.00 17.69 -0.28
N TYR A 149 7.00 17.10 0.38
CA TYR A 149 6.82 16.43 1.67
C TYR A 149 6.60 17.44 2.80
N GLU A 150 7.38 18.51 2.81
CA GLU A 150 7.19 19.63 3.74
C GLU A 150 5.81 20.27 3.55
N LEU A 151 5.41 20.51 2.30
CA LEU A 151 4.08 21.06 2.01
C LEU A 151 2.95 20.11 2.44
N LEU A 152 3.10 18.79 2.24
CA LEU A 152 2.14 17.80 2.72
C LEU A 152 2.04 17.81 4.25
N ASN A 153 3.18 17.88 4.94
CA ASN A 153 3.23 18.01 6.39
C ASN A 153 2.43 19.23 6.85
N GLU A 154 2.73 20.42 6.31
CA GLU A 154 2.02 21.65 6.65
C GLU A 154 0.52 21.55 6.39
N GLN A 155 0.10 21.02 5.23
CA GLN A 155 -1.32 20.96 4.88
C GLN A 155 -2.10 19.94 5.72
N ILE A 156 -1.48 18.83 6.12
CA ILE A 156 -2.11 17.85 7.02
C ILE A 156 -2.32 18.45 8.40
N PHE A 157 -1.30 19.10 8.97
CA PHE A 157 -1.39 19.73 10.28
C PHE A 157 -2.32 20.95 10.27
N ALA A 158 -2.31 21.76 9.22
CA ALA A 158 -3.25 22.87 9.06
C ALA A 158 -4.72 22.39 8.95
N ALA A 159 -4.96 21.23 8.33
CA ALA A 159 -6.29 20.64 8.25
C ALA A 159 -6.73 20.01 9.58
N ARG A 160 -5.79 19.44 10.34
CA ARG A 160 -6.03 18.78 11.62
C ARG A 160 -6.22 19.78 12.77
N GLY A 161 -5.39 20.83 12.82
CA GLY A 161 -5.41 21.87 13.84
C GLY A 161 -4.69 21.54 15.15
N GLU A 162 -4.04 20.37 15.25
CA GLU A 162 -3.34 19.87 16.44
C GLU A 162 -2.29 18.82 16.05
N ASP A 163 -1.46 18.39 17.02
CA ASP A 163 -0.47 17.33 16.83
C ASP A 163 -1.10 15.96 16.51
N LEU A 164 -0.33 15.08 15.88
CA LEU A 164 -0.75 13.72 15.59
C LEU A 164 -0.63 12.85 16.83
N ARG A 165 -1.77 12.39 17.34
CA ARG A 165 -1.82 11.40 18.41
C ARG A 165 -1.86 9.99 17.81
N ILE A 166 -0.79 9.23 17.98
CA ILE A 166 -0.70 7.82 17.58
C ILE A 166 -0.92 6.92 18.79
N SER A 167 -2.02 6.18 18.79
CA SER A 167 -2.40 5.24 19.83
C SER A 167 -2.71 3.88 19.20
N ILE A 168 -1.83 2.91 19.41
CA ILE A 168 -1.95 1.57 18.83
C ILE A 168 -1.95 0.56 19.99
N SER A 169 -3.02 -0.25 20.04
CA SER A 169 -3.11 -1.38 20.96
C SER A 169 -2.94 -2.68 20.18
N GLY A 170 -1.90 -3.44 20.51
CA GLY A 170 -1.61 -4.77 20.00
C GLY A 170 -1.26 -5.72 21.13
N VAL A 171 -0.19 -6.52 20.96
CA VAL A 171 0.38 -7.32 22.07
C VAL A 171 0.80 -6.39 23.22
N GLU A 172 1.51 -5.32 22.88
CA GLU A 172 1.80 -4.19 23.73
C GLU A 172 0.94 -2.97 23.33
N ARG A 173 1.06 -1.88 24.10
CA ARG A 173 0.42 -0.61 23.79
C ARG A 173 1.47 0.45 23.49
N LEU A 174 1.23 1.21 22.43
CA LEU A 174 2.00 2.39 22.08
C LEU A 174 1.09 3.61 22.10
N ALA A 175 1.58 4.67 22.75
CA ALA A 175 0.93 5.95 22.85
C ALA A 175 2.00 7.04 22.70
N VAL A 176 2.04 7.69 21.54
CA VAL A 176 2.97 8.77 21.24
C VAL A 176 2.25 9.96 20.58
N THR A 177 2.88 11.12 20.63
CA THR A 177 2.48 12.32 19.91
C THR A 177 3.60 12.67 18.93
N ALA A 178 3.24 13.09 17.72
CA ALA A 178 4.18 13.55 16.71
C ALA A 178 3.72 14.91 16.16
N ASP A 179 4.67 15.81 15.98
CA ASP A 179 4.53 17.15 15.40
C ASP A 179 4.82 17.18 13.89
N THR A 180 5.06 16.00 13.30
CA THR A 180 5.28 15.81 11.86
C THR A 180 4.60 14.56 11.34
N ILE A 181 4.41 14.49 10.02
CA ILE A 181 3.91 13.29 9.34
C ILE A 181 4.97 12.19 9.19
N THR A 182 6.22 12.41 9.62
CA THR A 182 7.33 11.47 9.47
C THR A 182 7.07 10.05 10.00
N PRO A 183 6.21 9.79 11.01
CA PRO A 183 5.81 8.43 11.36
C PRO A 183 5.19 7.63 10.21
N GLU A 184 4.67 8.27 9.17
CA GLU A 184 4.21 7.62 7.95
C GLU A 184 5.37 6.95 7.19
N ALA A 185 6.56 7.59 7.15
CA ALA A 185 7.73 7.07 6.45
C ALA A 185 8.24 5.74 7.02
N ALA A 186 7.87 5.42 8.27
CA ALA A 186 8.17 4.10 8.83
C ALA A 186 7.50 2.95 8.07
N CYS A 187 6.43 3.23 7.31
CA CYS A 187 5.67 2.24 6.57
C CYS A 187 6.19 2.12 5.14
N THR A 188 6.95 1.06 4.84
CA THR A 188 7.29 0.73 3.45
C THR A 188 6.25 -0.19 2.82
N SER A 189 6.11 -0.20 1.51
CA SER A 189 5.15 -1.05 0.80
C SER A 189 5.69 -1.74 -0.45
N THR A 190 4.91 -2.69 -0.97
CA THR A 190 5.05 -3.21 -2.32
C THR A 190 3.70 -3.04 -3.01
N GLN A 191 3.70 -2.50 -4.21
CA GLN A 191 2.47 -2.12 -4.91
C GLN A 191 2.54 -2.64 -6.33
N PHE A 192 1.61 -3.53 -6.68
CA PHE A 192 1.41 -3.87 -8.09
C PHE A 192 0.58 -2.77 -8.73
N HIS A 193 0.72 -2.59 -10.04
CA HIS A 193 -0.03 -1.61 -10.82
C HIS A 193 -0.61 -2.29 -12.05
N LEU A 194 -1.88 -2.71 -11.98
CA LEU A 194 -2.56 -3.42 -13.06
C LEU A 194 -3.33 -2.45 -13.98
N GLN A 195 -3.05 -2.53 -15.28
CA GLN A 195 -3.85 -1.87 -16.31
C GLN A 195 -5.10 -2.70 -16.60
N VAL A 196 -6.27 -2.07 -16.44
CA VAL A 196 -7.58 -2.71 -16.61
C VAL A 196 -8.46 -1.82 -17.48
N SER A 197 -9.30 -2.44 -18.33
CA SER A 197 -10.29 -1.69 -19.10
C SER A 197 -11.37 -1.08 -18.22
N PRO A 198 -11.96 0.08 -18.57
CA PRO A 198 -13.06 0.65 -17.79
C PRO A 198 -14.23 -0.32 -17.58
N ALA A 199 -14.54 -1.14 -18.59
CA ALA A 199 -15.62 -2.12 -18.55
C ALA A 199 -15.37 -3.26 -17.53
N GLN A 200 -14.11 -3.63 -17.28
CA GLN A 200 -13.75 -4.70 -16.35
C GLN A 200 -13.29 -4.16 -14.99
N PHE A 201 -13.13 -2.85 -14.84
CA PHE A 201 -12.51 -2.24 -13.67
C PHE A 201 -13.20 -2.64 -12.36
N ALA A 202 -14.53 -2.61 -12.33
CA ALA A 202 -15.30 -2.94 -11.13
C ALA A 202 -15.05 -4.37 -10.66
N ASP A 203 -15.05 -5.35 -11.58
CA ASP A 203 -14.80 -6.75 -11.24
C ASP A 203 -13.39 -6.93 -10.66
N TYR A 204 -12.38 -6.33 -11.28
CA TYR A 204 -11.00 -6.39 -10.80
C TYR A 204 -10.83 -5.72 -9.45
N TRP A 205 -11.39 -4.53 -9.26
CA TRP A 205 -11.26 -3.79 -8.00
C TRP A 205 -12.00 -4.51 -6.87
N ASN A 206 -13.23 -4.98 -7.11
CA ASN A 206 -14.00 -5.73 -6.12
C ASN A 206 -13.30 -7.06 -5.77
N ALA A 207 -12.70 -7.75 -6.75
CA ALA A 207 -11.90 -8.94 -6.48
C ALA A 207 -10.65 -8.63 -5.63
N ALA A 208 -9.91 -7.56 -5.96
CA ALA A 208 -8.74 -7.11 -5.20
C ALA A 208 -9.11 -6.78 -3.73
N GLN A 209 -10.24 -6.09 -3.53
CA GLN A 209 -10.77 -5.80 -2.20
C GLN A 209 -11.16 -7.07 -1.44
N ALA A 210 -11.78 -8.05 -2.10
CA ALA A 210 -12.20 -9.29 -1.47
C ALA A 210 -11.00 -10.12 -0.94
N ILE A 211 -9.84 -10.04 -1.59
CA ILE A 211 -8.64 -10.81 -1.21
C ILE A 211 -7.63 -10.03 -0.37
N ALA A 212 -7.81 -8.72 -0.18
CA ALA A 212 -6.84 -7.84 0.50
C ALA A 212 -6.44 -8.35 1.89
N GLY A 213 -7.40 -8.85 2.68
CA GLY A 213 -7.12 -9.41 4.00
C GLY A 213 -6.22 -10.65 3.96
N VAL A 214 -6.39 -11.52 2.96
CA VAL A 214 -5.53 -12.70 2.77
C VAL A 214 -4.13 -12.29 2.34
N GLN A 215 -4.02 -11.32 1.44
CA GLN A 215 -2.72 -10.78 1.00
C GLN A 215 -1.95 -10.18 2.16
N VAL A 216 -2.61 -9.35 2.98
CA VAL A 216 -2.01 -8.79 4.20
C VAL A 216 -1.57 -9.89 5.16
N ALA A 217 -2.41 -10.89 5.42
CA ALA A 217 -2.07 -11.97 6.35
C ALA A 217 -0.84 -12.77 5.90
N LEU A 218 -0.69 -13.01 4.59
CA LEU A 218 0.45 -13.74 4.03
C LEU A 218 1.75 -12.93 4.01
N GLY A 219 1.67 -11.62 3.78
CA GLY A 219 2.84 -10.74 3.70
C GLY A 219 3.15 -9.95 4.98
N ALA A 220 2.42 -10.20 6.08
CA ALA A 220 2.60 -9.48 7.34
C ALA A 220 4.06 -9.52 7.81
N ASN A 221 4.70 -8.37 7.86
CA ASN A 221 6.15 -8.28 8.15
C ASN A 221 6.56 -7.05 8.96
N SER A 222 5.62 -6.42 9.68
CA SER A 222 5.91 -5.23 10.50
C SER A 222 5.36 -5.34 11.94
N PRO A 223 5.84 -6.31 12.74
CA PRO A 223 5.32 -6.54 14.09
C PRO A 223 5.71 -5.48 15.11
N LEU A 224 6.79 -4.73 14.85
CA LEU A 224 7.43 -3.84 15.81
C LEU A 224 7.38 -2.39 15.33
N PHE A 225 7.10 -1.47 16.24
CA PHE A 225 7.28 -0.04 16.04
C PHE A 225 7.75 0.61 17.35
N PHE A 226 8.80 1.42 17.29
CA PHE A 226 9.47 1.99 18.47
C PHE A 226 9.82 0.95 19.56
N GLY A 227 10.21 -0.25 19.14
CA GLY A 227 10.59 -1.33 20.05
C GLY A 227 9.42 -1.91 20.87
N ARG A 228 8.18 -1.77 20.39
CA ARG A 228 6.98 -2.40 20.96
C ARG A 228 6.38 -3.38 19.96
N GLU A 229 6.05 -4.60 20.41
CA GLU A 229 5.29 -5.58 19.63
C GLU A 229 3.82 -5.17 19.61
N LEU A 230 3.30 -4.82 18.43
CA LEU A 230 1.94 -4.33 18.26
C LEU A 230 1.10 -5.32 17.46
N TRP A 231 0.82 -5.02 16.20
CA TRP A 231 0.08 -5.90 15.30
C TRP A 231 1.07 -6.68 14.46
N ARG A 232 0.72 -7.89 13.98
CA ARG A 232 1.53 -8.60 12.97
C ARG A 232 1.81 -7.74 11.73
N GLU A 233 0.87 -6.83 11.43
CA GLU A 233 0.98 -5.80 10.40
C GLU A 233 0.65 -4.42 10.99
N THR A 234 1.60 -3.83 11.73
CA THR A 234 1.46 -2.52 12.39
C THR A 234 1.35 -1.34 11.42
N ARG A 235 1.78 -1.47 10.15
CA ARG A 235 1.61 -0.39 9.16
C ARG A 235 0.15 0.03 9.01
N ILE A 236 -0.80 -0.89 9.15
CA ILE A 236 -2.24 -0.58 9.00
C ILE A 236 -2.69 0.51 9.99
N PRO A 237 -2.63 0.30 11.33
CA PRO A 237 -3.04 1.33 12.27
C PRO A 237 -2.08 2.52 12.30
N LEU A 238 -0.80 2.33 11.99
CA LEU A 238 0.19 3.42 11.97
C LEU A 238 -0.10 4.40 10.83
N PHE A 239 -0.18 3.92 9.60
CA PHE A 239 -0.42 4.73 8.40
C PHE A 239 -1.76 5.46 8.48
N GLN A 240 -2.81 4.77 8.99
CA GLN A 240 -4.13 5.36 9.20
C GLN A 240 -4.10 6.56 10.15
N GLN A 241 -3.24 6.55 11.17
CA GLN A 241 -3.15 7.61 12.18
C GLN A 241 -2.13 8.70 11.80
N ALA A 242 -1.02 8.33 11.17
CA ALA A 242 0.08 9.23 10.82
C ALA A 242 -0.27 10.26 9.73
N THR A 243 -1.35 10.04 8.98
CA THR A 243 -1.83 10.95 7.93
C THR A 243 -3.27 11.42 8.15
N ASP A 244 -3.81 11.22 9.36
CA ASP A 244 -5.20 11.56 9.65
C ASP A 244 -5.38 13.06 9.87
N THR A 245 -6.07 13.70 8.93
CA THR A 245 -6.39 15.14 8.99
C THR A 245 -7.55 15.47 9.92
N ARG A 246 -8.15 14.47 10.59
CA ARG A 246 -9.35 14.66 11.42
C ARG A 246 -8.98 14.76 12.90
N PRO A 247 -9.41 15.82 13.62
CA PRO A 247 -9.44 15.81 15.08
C PRO A 247 -10.55 14.88 15.60
N GLU A 248 -10.56 14.60 16.91
CA GLU A 248 -11.44 13.59 17.53
C GLU A 248 -12.94 13.88 17.33
N GLU A 249 -13.35 15.15 17.32
CA GLU A 249 -14.75 15.55 17.09
C GLU A 249 -15.20 15.19 15.67
N ILE A 250 -14.32 15.39 14.69
CA ILE A 250 -14.58 15.08 13.28
C ILE A 250 -14.61 13.56 13.06
N LYS A 251 -13.77 12.81 13.79
CA LYS A 251 -13.86 11.34 13.82
C LYS A 251 -15.20 10.88 14.41
N ALA A 252 -15.64 11.48 15.53
CA ALA A 252 -16.90 11.15 16.19
C ALA A 252 -18.14 11.46 15.32
N GLN A 253 -18.04 12.46 14.43
CA GLN A 253 -19.08 12.77 13.43
C GLN A 253 -19.13 11.77 12.26
N GLY A 254 -18.23 10.80 12.20
CA GLY A 254 -18.20 9.79 11.14
C GLY A 254 -17.63 10.30 9.81
N VAL A 255 -16.90 11.42 9.82
CA VAL A 255 -16.20 11.89 8.61
C VAL A 255 -15.14 10.87 8.20
N ARG A 256 -15.05 10.55 6.91
CA ARG A 256 -14.19 9.48 6.40
C ARG A 256 -12.70 9.79 6.60
N PRO A 257 -11.85 8.86 7.10
CA PRO A 257 -10.40 9.02 6.99
C PRO A 257 -9.95 9.06 5.54
N ARG A 258 -8.82 9.73 5.29
CA ARG A 258 -8.14 9.71 3.98
C ARG A 258 -7.50 8.36 3.69
N VAL A 259 -7.03 7.67 4.73
CA VAL A 259 -6.61 6.27 4.67
C VAL A 259 -7.86 5.41 4.85
N TRP A 260 -8.33 4.78 3.77
CA TRP A 260 -9.66 4.16 3.77
C TRP A 260 -9.69 2.87 2.95
N PHE A 261 -10.30 1.83 3.52
CA PHE A 261 -10.45 0.54 2.87
C PHE A 261 -11.59 0.53 1.84
N GLY A 262 -12.78 0.98 2.22
CA GLY A 262 -14.01 0.86 1.42
C GLY A 262 -15.20 0.62 2.34
N GLU A 263 -16.40 1.06 1.94
CA GLU A 263 -17.66 0.70 2.64
C GLU A 263 -18.65 -0.03 1.74
N ARG A 264 -18.37 -0.15 0.45
CA ARG A 264 -19.25 -0.75 -0.55
C ARG A 264 -18.46 -1.27 -1.74
N TRP A 265 -19.08 -2.19 -2.48
CA TRP A 265 -18.64 -2.55 -3.82
C TRP A 265 -18.88 -1.39 -4.79
N ILE A 266 -18.05 -1.33 -5.83
CA ILE A 266 -18.20 -0.35 -6.91
C ILE A 266 -18.81 -1.01 -8.14
N THR A 267 -19.41 -0.17 -8.97
CA THR A 267 -19.95 -0.56 -10.29
C THR A 267 -19.11 -0.02 -11.43
N THR A 268 -18.38 1.07 -11.21
CA THR A 268 -17.48 1.68 -12.20
C THR A 268 -16.26 2.31 -11.53
N VAL A 269 -15.21 2.59 -12.31
CA VAL A 269 -14.07 3.39 -11.83
C VAL A 269 -14.48 4.82 -11.44
N PHE A 270 -15.52 5.36 -12.07
CA PHE A 270 -16.02 6.71 -11.79
C PHE A 270 -16.50 6.85 -10.34
N ASP A 271 -17.13 5.82 -9.78
CA ASP A 271 -17.61 5.79 -8.39
C ASP A 271 -16.52 6.22 -7.39
N LEU A 272 -15.28 5.81 -7.63
CA LEU A 272 -14.14 6.09 -6.75
C LEU A 272 -13.60 7.51 -6.91
N PHE A 273 -13.53 8.02 -8.14
CA PHE A 273 -13.11 9.41 -8.38
C PHE A 273 -14.17 10.40 -7.91
N GLU A 274 -15.44 10.12 -8.16
CA GLU A 274 -16.54 10.92 -7.65
C GLU A 274 -16.52 10.94 -6.11
N GLU A 275 -16.34 9.79 -5.46
CA GLU A 275 -16.24 9.71 -4.01
C GLU A 275 -15.05 10.54 -3.48
N ASN A 276 -13.91 10.50 -4.17
CA ASN A 276 -12.75 11.33 -3.81
C ASN A 276 -13.06 12.83 -3.86
N VAL A 277 -13.67 13.29 -4.95
CA VAL A 277 -14.02 14.71 -5.16
C VAL A 277 -15.13 15.18 -4.21
N ARG A 278 -16.07 14.29 -3.87
CA ARG A 278 -17.24 14.60 -3.05
C ARG A 278 -16.90 14.72 -1.57
N TYR A 279 -16.09 13.81 -1.02
CA TYR A 279 -15.92 13.69 0.43
C TYR A 279 -14.61 14.23 0.98
N PHE A 280 -13.57 14.39 0.15
CA PHE A 280 -12.25 14.79 0.64
C PHE A 280 -11.90 16.21 0.18
N PRO A 281 -11.59 17.13 1.11
CA PRO A 281 -11.01 18.43 0.76
C PRO A 281 -9.66 18.26 0.06
N ALA A 282 -9.29 19.22 -0.79
CA ALA A 282 -7.97 19.25 -1.41
C ALA A 282 -6.89 19.62 -0.38
N LEU A 283 -5.85 18.79 -0.25
CA LEU A 283 -4.65 19.13 0.53
C LEU A 283 -3.74 20.07 -0.25
N LEU A 284 -3.50 19.76 -1.53
CA LEU A 284 -2.59 20.51 -2.40
C LEU A 284 -3.39 21.16 -3.55
N PRO A 285 -4.01 22.34 -3.36
CA PRO A 285 -4.83 23.00 -4.37
C PRO A 285 -3.99 23.70 -5.46
N VAL A 286 -3.17 22.91 -6.17
CA VAL A 286 -2.31 23.36 -7.27
C VAL A 286 -3.03 23.16 -8.60
N CYS A 287 -3.19 24.23 -9.38
CA CYS A 287 -3.82 24.15 -10.69
C CYS A 287 -2.76 24.15 -11.80
N ASP A 288 -2.89 23.23 -12.75
CA ASP A 288 -2.19 23.24 -14.04
C ASP A 288 -2.78 24.35 -14.95
N PRO A 289 -2.06 24.87 -15.95
CA PRO A 289 -2.65 25.79 -16.92
C PRO A 289 -3.59 25.11 -17.94
N GLU A 290 -3.50 23.80 -18.17
CA GLU A 290 -4.33 23.08 -19.14
C GLU A 290 -5.82 23.14 -18.76
N ASP A 291 -6.67 23.53 -19.71
CA ASP A 291 -8.11 23.31 -19.62
C ASP A 291 -8.44 21.89 -20.13
N PRO A 292 -8.95 20.99 -19.26
CA PRO A 292 -9.16 19.60 -19.65
C PRO A 292 -10.26 19.41 -20.68
N ALA A 293 -11.27 20.29 -20.74
CA ALA A 293 -12.36 20.17 -21.69
C ALA A 293 -11.93 20.67 -23.08
N GLU A 294 -11.14 21.75 -23.15
CA GLU A 294 -10.56 22.19 -24.41
C GLU A 294 -9.57 21.17 -24.97
N ALA A 295 -8.76 20.54 -24.12
CA ALA A 295 -7.87 19.46 -24.53
C ALA A 295 -8.67 18.29 -25.15
N LEU A 296 -9.74 17.85 -24.48
CA LEU A 296 -10.60 16.80 -25.03
C LEU A 296 -11.26 17.20 -26.35
N ALA A 297 -11.77 18.44 -26.45
CA ALA A 297 -12.42 18.95 -27.66
C ALA A 297 -11.47 19.03 -28.88
N ARG A 298 -10.17 19.26 -28.65
CA ARG A 298 -9.13 19.17 -29.69
C ARG A 298 -8.79 17.74 -30.11
N GLY A 299 -9.33 16.73 -29.42
CA GLY A 299 -8.99 15.32 -29.61
C GLY A 299 -7.69 14.91 -28.94
N ASP A 300 -7.15 15.74 -28.04
CA ASP A 300 -6.01 15.39 -27.19
C ASP A 300 -6.49 14.52 -26.01
N VAL A 301 -5.54 13.89 -25.31
CA VAL A 301 -5.81 13.19 -24.05
C VAL A 301 -5.53 14.16 -22.89
N PRO A 302 -6.56 14.62 -22.15
CA PRO A 302 -6.36 15.55 -21.04
C PRO A 302 -5.47 14.96 -19.95
N LYS A 303 -4.60 15.76 -19.34
CA LYS A 303 -3.75 15.32 -18.24
C LYS A 303 -4.51 15.09 -16.95
N LEU A 304 -5.64 15.78 -16.77
CA LEU A 304 -6.48 15.76 -15.56
C LEU A 304 -5.66 15.99 -14.29
N ALA A 305 -4.76 16.99 -14.30
CA ALA A 305 -3.72 17.18 -13.29
C ALA A 305 -4.31 17.33 -11.88
N GLU A 306 -5.37 18.12 -11.71
CA GLU A 306 -6.00 18.36 -10.41
C GLU A 306 -6.69 17.10 -9.90
N LEU A 307 -7.35 16.33 -10.77
CA LEU A 307 -7.99 15.07 -10.38
C LEU A 307 -6.93 14.04 -9.93
N ARG A 308 -5.81 13.95 -10.65
CA ARG A 308 -4.69 13.06 -10.32
C ARG A 308 -4.01 13.46 -9.01
N LEU A 309 -3.73 14.75 -8.82
CA LEU A 309 -3.14 15.27 -7.59
C LEU A 309 -4.05 15.03 -6.40
N HIS A 310 -5.35 15.31 -6.54
CA HIS A 310 -6.34 15.04 -5.50
C HIS A 310 -6.37 13.57 -5.12
N ASN A 311 -6.47 12.68 -6.11
CA ASN A 311 -6.44 11.23 -5.92
C ASN A 311 -5.13 10.73 -5.28
N GLY A 312 -4.00 11.38 -5.57
CA GLY A 312 -2.71 11.10 -4.94
C GLY A 312 -2.63 11.43 -3.45
N THR A 313 -3.58 12.20 -2.92
CA THR A 313 -3.67 12.61 -1.49
C THR A 313 -4.82 11.92 -0.74
N VAL A 314 -5.41 10.89 -1.35
CA VAL A 314 -6.40 10.00 -0.74
C VAL A 314 -5.85 8.57 -0.83
N TYR A 315 -5.48 8.02 0.32
CA TYR A 315 -4.71 6.79 0.43
C TYR A 315 -5.63 5.58 0.60
N ARG A 316 -6.27 5.17 -0.50
CA ARG A 316 -7.08 3.94 -0.53
C ARG A 316 -6.20 2.71 -0.55
N TRP A 317 -6.66 1.64 0.10
CA TRP A 317 -5.99 0.34 0.06
C TRP A 317 -5.92 -0.25 -1.34
N ASN A 318 -6.96 -0.07 -2.16
CA ASN A 318 -6.90 -0.27 -3.60
C ASN A 318 -7.29 1.04 -4.28
N ARG A 319 -6.33 1.68 -4.93
CA ARG A 319 -6.52 3.02 -5.51
C ARG A 319 -6.65 2.96 -7.03
N PRO A 320 -7.67 3.61 -7.63
CA PRO A 320 -7.72 3.80 -9.07
C PRO A 320 -6.72 4.88 -9.46
N VAL A 321 -5.96 4.68 -10.54
CA VAL A 321 -4.99 5.69 -11.02
C VAL A 321 -5.24 5.96 -12.47
N TYR A 322 -5.47 7.22 -12.82
CA TYR A 322 -5.45 7.69 -14.19
C TYR A 322 -4.06 8.24 -14.54
N ASP A 323 -3.50 7.81 -15.66
CA ASP A 323 -2.23 8.36 -16.17
C ASP A 323 -2.18 8.37 -17.70
N VAL A 324 -1.35 9.26 -18.25
CA VAL A 324 -1.16 9.44 -19.70
C VAL A 324 0.25 8.95 -20.07
N LEU A 325 0.34 7.94 -20.93
CA LEU A 325 1.63 7.42 -21.39
C LEU A 325 2.15 8.26 -22.56
N ARG A 326 3.35 8.84 -22.44
CA ARG A 326 3.92 9.76 -23.44
C ARG A 326 4.16 9.18 -24.85
N ALA A 327 4.05 7.86 -25.04
CA ALA A 327 4.34 7.22 -26.33
C ALA A 327 3.09 6.84 -27.15
N ALA A 328 1.87 7.03 -26.64
CA ALA A 328 0.66 6.78 -27.39
C ALA A 328 -0.44 7.75 -26.92
N ARG A 329 -1.35 8.12 -27.82
CA ARG A 329 -2.56 8.90 -27.51
C ARG A 329 -3.55 8.06 -26.66
N THR A 330 -3.09 7.44 -25.57
CA THR A 330 -3.85 6.44 -24.81
C THR A 330 -3.55 6.47 -23.30
N CYS A 331 -4.61 6.32 -22.50
CA CYS A 331 -4.60 6.37 -21.03
C CYS A 331 -4.40 4.98 -20.41
N GLY A 332 -3.66 4.91 -19.30
CA GLY A 332 -3.45 3.69 -18.50
C GLY A 332 -4.06 3.79 -17.10
N TRP A 333 -4.48 2.63 -16.56
CA TRP A 333 -4.99 2.48 -15.18
C TRP A 333 -3.98 1.78 -14.26
N ARG A 334 -3.97 2.10 -12.96
CA ARG A 334 -3.22 1.35 -11.94
C ARG A 334 -4.10 1.03 -10.72
N THR A 335 -3.88 -0.12 -10.09
CA THR A 335 -4.47 -0.57 -8.80
C THR A 335 -3.38 -1.23 -7.99
N GLY A 336 -3.18 -0.89 -6.70
CA GLY A 336 -2.10 -1.44 -5.89
C GLY A 336 -2.38 -1.58 -4.39
N CYS A 337 -1.96 -2.72 -3.84
CA CYS A 337 -1.27 -2.96 -2.56
C CYS A 337 -1.03 -4.48 -2.40
N CYS A 338 0.20 -4.92 -2.14
CA CYS A 338 0.53 -6.29 -1.70
C CYS A 338 1.76 -6.25 -0.79
N PRO A 339 1.77 -6.87 0.39
CA PRO A 339 3.00 -6.97 1.15
C PRO A 339 3.95 -8.05 0.58
N PRO A 340 5.28 -7.92 0.79
CA PRO A 340 6.26 -8.84 0.20
C PRO A 340 6.24 -10.21 0.91
N ALA A 341 6.07 -11.28 0.13
CA ALA A 341 6.24 -12.64 0.60
C ALA A 341 7.69 -13.10 0.37
N ARG A 342 8.42 -13.45 1.44
CA ARG A 342 9.68 -14.20 1.37
C ARG A 342 9.43 -15.68 1.66
N ARG A 343 10.00 -16.55 0.83
CA ARG A 343 10.67 -17.79 1.29
C ARG A 343 11.92 -18.01 0.46
N CYS A 344 13.02 -18.23 1.16
CA CYS A 344 14.32 -18.59 0.61
C CYS A 344 14.64 -20.03 1.05
N SER A 345 15.23 -20.83 0.16
CA SER A 345 16.06 -21.98 0.52
C SER A 345 17.18 -22.19 -0.50
N THR A 346 18.31 -21.52 -0.22
CA THR A 346 19.70 -22.00 -0.24
C THR A 346 20.30 -22.81 -1.41
N ARG A 347 21.46 -22.29 -1.85
CA ARG A 347 22.81 -22.91 -2.05
C ARG A 347 23.35 -22.99 -3.49
N SER A 348 24.32 -22.11 -3.76
CA SER A 348 25.51 -22.38 -4.60
C SER A 348 26.64 -22.90 -3.67
N PRO A 349 27.73 -23.56 -4.14
CA PRO A 349 28.33 -23.45 -5.47
C PRO A 349 28.74 -24.78 -6.15
N THR A 350 29.17 -24.63 -7.41
CA THR A 350 30.04 -25.47 -8.29
C THR A 350 29.40 -25.90 -9.61
N ALA A 351 29.92 -25.36 -10.72
CA ALA A 351 29.92 -25.97 -12.06
C ALA A 351 30.94 -27.16 -12.07
N PRO A 352 30.94 -28.11 -13.05
CA PRO A 352 30.49 -27.98 -14.45
C PRO A 352 29.68 -29.15 -15.05
N SER A 353 29.10 -28.87 -16.22
CA SER A 353 28.72 -29.78 -17.32
C SER A 353 27.81 -30.99 -17.02
N THR A 354 26.66 -31.07 -17.67
CA THR A 354 26.39 -31.95 -18.84
C THR A 354 24.91 -31.90 -19.24
N SER A 355 24.72 -31.99 -20.55
CA SER A 355 23.52 -32.19 -21.35
C SER A 355 22.33 -32.96 -20.75
N GLY A 356 21.13 -32.45 -21.04
CA GLY A 356 20.01 -33.23 -21.58
C GLY A 356 18.94 -33.69 -20.58
N TRP A 357 17.69 -33.28 -20.80
CA TRP A 357 16.67 -34.09 -21.49
C TRP A 357 15.29 -33.44 -21.33
N SER A 358 14.63 -33.31 -22.47
CA SER A 358 13.24 -32.90 -22.66
C SER A 358 12.27 -34.06 -22.39
N GLY A 359 11.08 -33.74 -21.86
CA GLY A 359 9.96 -34.69 -21.76
C GLY A 359 8.69 -34.04 -21.17
N PRO A 360 7.49 -34.21 -21.78
CA PRO A 360 6.36 -33.29 -21.63
C PRO A 360 5.36 -33.66 -20.53
N TRP A 361 4.63 -32.66 -20.02
CA TRP A 361 3.48 -32.85 -19.14
C TRP A 361 2.19 -33.10 -19.95
N PRO A 362 1.38 -34.11 -19.61
CA PRO A 362 0.16 -34.42 -20.33
C PRO A 362 -0.99 -33.51 -19.95
N SER A 363 -1.65 -32.97 -20.97
CA SER A 363 -2.97 -32.35 -20.92
C SER A 363 -4.03 -33.37 -20.53
N ARG A 364 -4.84 -33.05 -19.52
CA ARG A 364 -6.15 -33.70 -19.31
C ARG A 364 -7.23 -32.66 -19.14
N THR A 365 -7.96 -32.48 -20.24
CA THR A 365 -9.30 -31.94 -20.31
C THR A 365 -10.28 -32.90 -19.63
N GLY A 366 -10.78 -32.53 -18.45
CA GLY A 366 -11.87 -33.23 -17.77
C GLY A 366 -13.20 -32.51 -18.01
N ARG A 367 -14.04 -33.02 -18.91
CA ARG A 367 -15.46 -32.68 -18.99
C ARG A 367 -16.17 -33.17 -17.73
N CYS A 368 -16.79 -32.27 -16.97
CA CYS A 368 -17.82 -32.65 -15.99
C CYS A 368 -19.21 -32.44 -16.59
N GLY A 369 -19.96 -33.53 -16.66
CA GLY A 369 -21.29 -33.63 -17.26
C GLY A 369 -22.40 -33.07 -16.37
N ARG A 370 -23.55 -32.89 -17.05
CA ARG A 370 -24.85 -32.49 -16.51
C ARG A 370 -25.32 -33.46 -15.42
N ARG A 371 -25.77 -32.91 -14.28
CA ARG A 371 -26.99 -33.29 -13.52
C ARG A 371 -26.98 -32.61 -12.14
N CYS A 372 -27.77 -31.55 -11.98
CA CYS A 372 -28.42 -31.25 -10.70
C CYS A 372 -29.87 -30.83 -10.98
N ARG A 373 -30.79 -31.43 -10.22
CA ARG A 373 -32.24 -31.32 -10.38
C ARG A 373 -32.73 -29.96 -9.88
N SER A 374 -33.70 -29.42 -10.61
CA SER A 374 -34.48 -28.22 -10.30
C SER A 374 -35.18 -28.29 -8.94
N ALA A 375 -35.05 -27.23 -8.13
CA ALA A 375 -35.89 -27.00 -6.95
C ALA A 375 -37.30 -26.53 -7.37
N PRO A 376 -38.37 -26.87 -6.62
CA PRO A 376 -39.75 -26.54 -7.00
C PRO A 376 -40.08 -25.06 -6.75
N PRO A 377 -41.06 -24.48 -7.47
CA PRO A 377 -41.41 -23.07 -7.34
C PRO A 377 -42.23 -22.82 -6.07
N ARG A 378 -41.95 -21.69 -5.38
CA ARG A 378 -42.81 -21.19 -4.30
C ARG A 378 -44.12 -20.67 -4.89
N ARG A 379 -45.24 -21.17 -4.37
CA ARG A 379 -46.60 -20.68 -4.65
C ARG A 379 -46.77 -19.25 -4.13
N THR A 380 -47.34 -18.40 -4.97
CA THR A 380 -47.95 -17.11 -4.62
C THR A 380 -49.39 -17.34 -4.14
N SER A 381 -49.81 -16.59 -3.11
CA SER A 381 -51.15 -16.00 -3.00
C SER A 381 -51.27 -15.07 -1.78
N PRO A 382 -52.21 -14.10 -1.79
CA PRO A 382 -52.04 -12.78 -1.16
C PRO A 382 -52.84 -12.60 0.15
N ALA A 383 -52.40 -11.68 1.02
CA ALA A 383 -53.25 -11.06 2.04
C ALA A 383 -52.71 -9.66 2.41
N ALA A 384 -53.64 -8.73 2.65
CA ALA A 384 -53.48 -7.28 2.67
C ALA A 384 -53.31 -6.70 4.11
N PRO A 385 -53.34 -5.36 4.34
CA PRO A 385 -52.34 -4.63 5.12
C PRO A 385 -52.73 -4.41 6.58
N GLY A 386 -51.73 -4.35 7.47
CA GLY A 386 -51.91 -4.04 8.89
C GLY A 386 -50.69 -3.35 9.48
N THR A 387 -50.93 -2.15 10.00
CA THR A 387 -50.03 -1.23 10.69
C THR A 387 -49.18 -1.90 11.77
N ALA A 388 -47.85 -1.71 11.73
CA ALA A 388 -46.96 -2.04 12.83
C ALA A 388 -46.08 -0.83 13.19
N SER A 389 -46.35 -0.32 14.39
CA SER A 389 -45.52 0.60 15.15
C SER A 389 -44.16 -0.02 15.46
N THR A 390 -43.08 0.71 15.20
CA THR A 390 -41.72 0.36 15.61
C THR A 390 -41.50 0.66 17.10
N PRO A 391 -41.05 -0.30 17.93
CA PRO A 391 -40.49 0.03 19.23
C PRO A 391 -39.02 0.44 19.08
N ARG A 392 -38.66 1.57 19.69
CA ARG A 392 -37.28 1.97 19.93
C ARG A 392 -36.69 1.09 21.03
N CYS A 393 -35.55 0.44 20.78
CA CYS A 393 -34.70 -0.12 21.83
C CYS A 393 -33.58 0.87 22.17
N SER A 394 -33.65 1.42 23.38
CA SER A 394 -32.59 2.18 24.03
C SER A 394 -31.78 1.28 24.96
N GLY A 395 -30.45 1.43 24.96
CA GLY A 395 -29.61 1.17 26.15
C GLY A 395 -28.77 -0.11 26.17
N ARG A 396 -27.45 0.10 26.07
CA ARG A 396 -26.32 -0.54 26.79
C ARG A 396 -26.46 -2.01 27.24
N ALA A 397 -25.61 -2.88 26.69
CA ALA A 397 -24.68 -3.78 27.39
C ALA A 397 -24.08 -4.79 26.40
N TRP A 398 -22.85 -4.55 25.92
CA TRP A 398 -22.04 -5.55 25.23
C TRP A 398 -20.72 -5.73 25.97
N ASP A 399 -20.83 -6.08 27.25
CA ASP A 399 -19.76 -6.77 27.97
C ASP A 399 -20.34 -8.10 28.44
N THR A 400 -19.59 -9.19 28.24
CA THR A 400 -19.91 -10.60 28.51
C THR A 400 -20.55 -11.40 27.35
N CYS A 401 -19.73 -11.82 26.39
CA CYS A 401 -19.89 -13.13 25.76
C CYS A 401 -18.53 -13.78 25.52
N ARG A 402 -18.24 -14.82 26.31
CA ARG A 402 -17.20 -15.80 26.02
C ARG A 402 -17.64 -16.68 24.85
N SER A 403 -16.66 -17.11 24.07
CA SER A 403 -16.72 -17.92 22.85
C SER A 403 -17.66 -19.14 22.91
N PRO A 404 -18.28 -19.52 21.78
CA PRO A 404 -18.58 -20.92 21.50
C PRO A 404 -17.52 -21.51 20.56
N ASN A 405 -16.82 -22.52 21.08
CA ASN A 405 -16.11 -23.54 20.32
C ASN A 405 -17.06 -24.18 19.30
N TRP A 406 -16.70 -24.17 18.02
CA TRP A 406 -17.13 -25.20 17.07
C TRP A 406 -15.92 -25.71 16.29
N CYS A 407 -15.62 -26.98 16.53
CA CYS A 407 -14.55 -27.76 15.91
C CYS A 407 -15.14 -28.72 14.86
N CYS A 408 -14.27 -29.15 13.94
CA CYS A 408 -14.35 -30.33 13.04
C CYS A 408 -15.25 -30.20 11.78
N ALA A 409 -14.86 -30.68 10.58
CA ALA A 409 -13.76 -31.56 10.12
C ALA A 409 -13.43 -31.24 8.63
N GLY A 410 -12.31 -31.66 8.02
CA GLY A 410 -11.28 -32.61 8.43
C GLY A 410 -10.15 -32.74 7.39
N CYS A 411 -9.09 -33.41 7.85
CA CYS A 411 -8.17 -34.31 7.13
C CYS A 411 -7.52 -33.87 5.81
N CYS A 412 -6.38 -33.20 5.92
CA CYS A 412 -5.18 -33.54 5.14
C CYS A 412 -3.97 -33.53 6.09
N ARG A 413 -3.56 -34.71 6.56
CA ARG A 413 -2.26 -34.93 7.21
C ARG A 413 -1.18 -34.76 6.14
N TRP A 414 -0.22 -33.87 6.38
CA TRP A 414 1.06 -33.86 5.68
C TRP A 414 2.19 -34.05 6.71
N PRO A 415 3.31 -34.68 6.32
CA PRO A 415 4.24 -35.30 7.27
C PRO A 415 4.96 -34.27 8.13
N THR A 416 4.99 -34.54 9.43
CA THR A 416 6.02 -34.04 10.35
C THR A 416 7.36 -34.63 9.92
N THR A 417 8.24 -33.80 9.38
CA THR A 417 9.68 -34.08 9.33
C THR A 417 10.37 -33.22 10.37
N ASP A 418 11.10 -33.92 11.22
CA ASP A 418 11.81 -33.47 12.40
C ASP A 418 12.74 -32.28 12.15
N TRP A 419 12.56 -31.24 12.95
CA TRP A 419 13.64 -30.32 13.29
C TRP A 419 13.71 -30.24 14.81
N THR A 420 14.60 -31.02 15.39
CA THR A 420 15.06 -30.85 16.76
C THR A 420 15.85 -29.55 16.87
N VAL A 421 15.42 -28.68 17.78
CA VAL A 421 16.18 -27.52 18.24
C VAL A 421 17.50 -28.03 18.82
N GLY A 422 18.61 -27.67 18.18
CA GLY A 422 19.95 -27.94 18.70
C GLY A 422 20.08 -27.36 20.11
N ALA A 423 20.29 -28.26 21.07
CA ALA A 423 20.62 -27.93 22.44
C ALA A 423 21.91 -27.11 22.47
N TRP A 424 21.85 -25.98 23.17
CA TRP A 424 23.02 -25.19 23.51
C TRP A 424 23.93 -26.00 24.46
N THR A 425 25.09 -26.43 23.97
CA THR A 425 26.18 -26.91 24.81
C THR A 425 26.84 -25.74 25.52
N ARG A 426 26.66 -25.67 26.84
CA ARG A 426 27.52 -24.89 27.75
C ARG A 426 28.97 -25.36 27.63
N PRO A 427 29.97 -24.47 27.61
CA PRO A 427 31.29 -24.80 28.12
C PRO A 427 31.28 -24.60 29.64
N SER A 428 31.33 -25.70 30.40
CA SER A 428 32.08 -25.76 31.66
C SER A 428 33.57 -25.64 31.29
N GLY A 429 34.41 -24.74 31.83
CA GLY A 429 34.44 -24.12 33.14
C GLY A 429 35.59 -24.76 33.93
N THR A 430 36.67 -24.00 34.14
CA THR A 430 37.68 -23.98 35.25
C THR A 430 38.88 -23.14 34.76
N ASP A 431 39.54 -22.25 35.50
CA ASP A 431 39.56 -22.01 36.95
C ASP A 431 40.07 -20.59 37.30
N CYS A 432 39.51 -20.08 38.41
CA CYS A 432 40.11 -19.27 39.49
C CYS A 432 41.12 -18.12 39.22
N SER A 433 40.75 -16.90 39.64
CA SER A 433 41.27 -16.30 40.88
C SER A 433 40.54 -14.99 41.25
N ALA A 434 40.16 -14.90 42.52
CA ALA A 434 39.55 -13.74 43.14
C ALA A 434 40.59 -12.68 43.55
N SER A 435 40.23 -11.40 43.47
CA SER A 435 40.66 -10.39 44.44
C SER A 435 39.72 -9.20 44.45
N SER A 436 39.08 -9.00 45.60
CA SER A 436 38.37 -7.82 46.07
C SER A 436 39.30 -6.62 46.27
N SER A 437 38.85 -5.40 45.94
CA SER A 437 39.06 -4.20 46.77
C SER A 437 38.26 -2.99 46.26
N THR A 438 37.27 -2.60 47.05
CA THR A 438 36.99 -1.25 47.60
C THR A 438 37.39 0.03 46.85
N ALA A 439 36.41 0.95 46.82
CA ALA A 439 36.49 2.41 47.03
C ALA A 439 37.05 3.31 45.91
N ALA A 440 36.19 4.10 45.27
CA ALA A 440 35.93 5.52 45.56
C ALA A 440 34.72 6.01 44.75
#